data_AF-H0FVW3-F1
#
_entry.id   AF-H0FVW3-F1
#
_cell.length_a   1.000
_cell.length_b   1.000
_cell.length_c   1.000
_cell.angle_alpha   90.00
_cell.angle_beta   90.00
_cell.angle_gamma   90.00
#
_symmetry.space_group_name_H-M   'P 1'
#
loop_
_entity.id
_entity.type
_entity.pdbx_description
1 polymer ?
#
loop_
_entity_poly.entity_id
_entity_poly.type
_entity_poly.pdbx_seq_one_letter_code
_entity_poly.pdbx_strand_id
1 'polypeptide(L)'
;MGASGAVGGALLQLARSRGWIVHAVCSAAQSARVLRLGAATVLDYRQDGWREIAARRAESQPLNAIVDMVSGEHAASLAPLLTANGHLVCIQDRQEKTPLPPFTTTISLHEVGLNAMHAHADDRQWGRLAGAGAAMARDIVSGRFDPQIIDVESFERLPVALARLEHGPNPGNRVVVL
;
A
#
# COMPACT_ATOMS: atom_id res chain seq x y z
N MET A 1 6.35 -0.42 -0.89
CA MET A 1 6.92 -0.44 0.47
C MET A 1 6.13 0.52 1.36
N GLY A 2 6.12 0.35 2.68
CA GLY A 2 5.19 1.08 3.57
C GLY A 2 3.93 0.28 3.95
N ALA A 3 4.01 -1.06 3.94
CA ALA A 3 2.87 -1.95 4.11
C ALA A 3 2.19 -1.86 5.49
N SER A 4 2.86 -1.28 6.49
CA SER A 4 2.35 -1.22 7.86
C SER A 4 1.39 -0.05 8.12
N GLY A 5 1.19 0.89 7.20
CA GLY A 5 0.18 1.95 7.33
C GLY A 5 -1.24 1.47 7.00
N ALA A 6 -2.22 2.35 7.13
CA ALA A 6 -3.62 2.03 6.81
C ALA A 6 -3.82 1.57 5.36
N VAL A 7 -3.25 2.30 4.38
CA VAL A 7 -3.31 1.96 2.95
C VAL A 7 -2.60 0.63 2.66
N GLY A 8 -1.41 0.44 3.23
CA GLY A 8 -0.66 -0.80 3.13
C GLY A 8 -1.42 -2.01 3.63
N GLY A 9 -2.03 -1.91 4.80
CA GLY A 9 -2.84 -3.01 5.34
C GLY A 9 -4.14 -3.26 4.58
N ALA A 10 -4.75 -2.21 4.00
CA ALA A 10 -5.91 -2.38 3.12
C ALA A 10 -5.53 -3.13 1.84
N LEU A 11 -4.39 -2.77 1.23
CA LEU A 11 -3.85 -3.45 0.06
C LEU A 11 -3.62 -4.94 0.33
N LEU A 12 -3.00 -5.29 1.46
CA LEU A 12 -2.74 -6.70 1.82
C LEU A 12 -4.03 -7.52 1.87
N GLN A 13 -5.06 -6.99 2.52
CA GLN A 13 -6.34 -7.68 2.64
C GLN A 13 -7.04 -7.84 1.29
N LEU A 14 -7.04 -6.79 0.46
CA LEU A 14 -7.65 -6.79 -0.88
C LEU A 14 -6.90 -7.68 -1.88
N ALA A 15 -5.57 -7.75 -1.79
CA ALA A 15 -4.74 -8.57 -2.65
C ALA A 15 -4.88 -10.05 -2.27
N ARG A 16 -4.84 -10.37 -0.97
CA ARG A 16 -5.07 -11.73 -0.47
C ARG A 16 -6.43 -12.27 -0.89
N SER A 17 -7.50 -11.48 -0.77
CA SER A 17 -8.84 -11.92 -1.18
C SER A 17 -8.97 -12.16 -2.70
N ARG A 18 -8.03 -11.63 -3.49
CA ARG A 18 -7.91 -11.86 -4.94
C ARG A 18 -6.92 -12.97 -5.29
N GLY A 19 -6.37 -13.70 -4.31
CA GLY A 19 -5.44 -14.80 -4.53
C GLY A 19 -3.99 -14.37 -4.81
N TRP A 20 -3.63 -13.11 -4.55
CA TRP A 20 -2.26 -12.65 -4.74
C TRP A 20 -1.36 -13.12 -3.60
N ILE A 21 -0.13 -13.52 -3.94
CA ILE A 21 0.93 -13.79 -2.97
C ILE A 21 1.67 -12.46 -2.75
N VAL A 22 1.53 -11.88 -1.55
CA VAL A 22 2.11 -10.55 -1.27
C VAL A 22 3.33 -10.68 -0.37
N HIS A 23 4.46 -10.20 -0.87
CA HIS A 23 5.69 -10.03 -0.09
C HIS A 23 5.75 -8.59 0.41
N ALA A 24 5.58 -8.42 1.72
CA ALA A 24 5.55 -7.12 2.35
C ALA A 24 6.92 -6.73 2.90
N VAL A 25 7.15 -5.42 3.01
CA VAL A 25 8.30 -4.89 3.74
C VAL A 25 7.81 -3.90 4.78
N CYS A 26 8.20 -4.13 6.03
CA CYS A 26 7.87 -3.33 7.19
C CYS A 26 8.93 -3.53 8.28
N SER A 27 8.89 -2.78 9.37
CA SER A 27 9.80 -3.03 10.49
C SER A 27 9.48 -4.37 11.16
N ALA A 28 10.46 -5.01 11.80
CA ALA A 28 10.26 -6.24 12.56
C ALA A 28 9.08 -6.16 13.55
N ALA A 29 8.92 -5.02 14.23
CA ALA A 29 7.83 -4.78 15.17
C ALA A 29 6.42 -4.86 14.54
N GLN A 30 6.30 -4.65 13.23
CA GLN A 30 5.03 -4.71 12.49
C GLN A 30 4.82 -6.05 11.77
N SER A 31 5.81 -6.94 11.75
CA SER A 31 5.78 -8.19 10.98
C SER A 31 4.55 -9.05 11.30
N ALA A 32 4.28 -9.31 12.58
CA ALA A 32 3.12 -10.11 12.99
C ALA A 32 1.78 -9.51 12.53
N ARG A 33 1.65 -8.17 12.55
CA ARG A 33 0.44 -7.47 12.09
C ARG A 33 0.27 -7.61 10.59
N VAL A 34 1.33 -7.34 9.83
CA VAL A 34 1.34 -7.42 8.37
C VAL A 34 1.06 -8.84 7.86
N LEU A 35 1.59 -9.87 8.52
CA LEU A 35 1.25 -11.27 8.22
C LEU A 35 -0.24 -11.57 8.46
N ARG A 36 -0.81 -11.13 9.59
CA ARG A 36 -2.25 -11.32 9.86
C ARG A 36 -3.15 -10.66 8.81
N LEU A 37 -2.75 -9.49 8.32
CA LEU A 37 -3.48 -8.75 7.27
C LEU A 37 -3.38 -9.38 5.88
N GLY A 38 -2.48 -10.36 5.68
CA GLY A 38 -2.46 -11.17 4.46
C GLY A 38 -1.15 -11.18 3.68
N ALA A 39 -0.06 -10.64 4.23
CA ALA A 39 1.25 -10.87 3.64
C ALA A 39 1.64 -12.35 3.75
N ALA A 40 2.23 -12.90 2.69
CA ALA A 40 2.79 -14.26 2.68
C ALA A 40 4.18 -14.29 3.34
N THR A 41 4.97 -13.22 3.15
CA THR A 41 6.28 -13.06 3.78
C THR A 41 6.51 -11.60 4.15
N VAL A 42 7.39 -11.37 5.12
CA VAL A 42 7.86 -10.03 5.49
C VAL A 42 9.38 -9.97 5.32
N LEU A 43 9.88 -8.84 4.81
CA LEU A 43 11.28 -8.42 4.96
C LEU A 43 11.33 -7.20 5.89
N ASP A 44 12.39 -7.09 6.68
CA ASP A 44 12.66 -5.88 7.46
C ASP A 44 13.52 -4.92 6.65
N TYR A 45 13.03 -3.69 6.39
CA TYR A 45 13.80 -2.67 5.68
C TYR A 45 14.99 -2.15 6.50
N ARG A 46 15.04 -2.43 7.81
CA ARG A 46 16.17 -2.10 8.69
C ARG A 46 17.24 -3.19 8.72
N GLN A 47 16.97 -4.35 8.13
CA GLN A 47 17.96 -5.40 8.00
C GLN A 47 18.96 -5.03 6.90
N ASP A 48 20.24 -5.17 7.20
CA ASP A 48 21.29 -5.02 6.20
C ASP A 48 21.09 -6.00 5.05
N GLY A 49 21.21 -5.51 3.83
CA GLY A 49 21.09 -6.34 2.64
C GLY A 49 19.65 -6.74 2.26
N TRP A 50 18.62 -6.09 2.83
CA TRP A 50 17.22 -6.48 2.55
C TRP A 50 16.85 -6.37 1.06
N ARG A 51 17.47 -5.43 0.32
CA ARG A 51 17.25 -5.23 -1.12
C ARG A 51 17.82 -6.39 -1.93
N GLU A 52 19.00 -6.86 -1.56
CA GLU A 52 19.67 -8.00 -2.15
C GLU A 52 18.89 -9.28 -1.87
N ILE A 53 18.31 -9.41 -0.67
CA ILE A 53 17.37 -10.50 -0.35
C ILE A 53 16.14 -10.43 -1.25
N ALA A 54 15.56 -9.24 -1.45
CA ALA A 54 14.41 -9.05 -2.34
C ALA A 54 14.75 -9.38 -3.79
N ALA A 55 15.92 -8.97 -4.28
CA ALA A 55 16.41 -9.26 -5.63
C ALA A 55 16.58 -10.76 -5.86
N ARG A 56 17.27 -11.47 -4.95
CA ARG A 56 17.42 -12.94 -5.03
C ARG A 56 16.07 -13.66 -5.03
N ARG A 57 15.10 -13.17 -4.26
CA ARG A 57 13.73 -13.72 -4.29
C ARG A 57 13.09 -13.50 -5.65
N ALA A 58 13.18 -12.28 -6.20
CA ALA A 58 12.61 -11.93 -7.50
C ALA A 58 13.20 -12.74 -8.66
N GLU A 59 14.47 -13.17 -8.58
CA GLU A 59 15.08 -14.08 -9.55
C GLU A 59 14.37 -15.45 -9.59
N SER A 60 13.99 -15.98 -8.43
CA SER A 60 13.27 -17.27 -8.33
C SER A 60 11.75 -17.15 -8.46
N GLN A 61 11.19 -16.00 -8.11
CA GLN A 61 9.76 -15.70 -8.07
C GLN A 61 9.53 -14.29 -8.63
N PRO A 62 9.41 -14.15 -9.97
CA PRO A 62 9.34 -12.84 -10.61
C PRO A 62 8.17 -11.99 -10.10
N LEU A 63 8.43 -10.73 -9.80
CA LEU A 63 7.42 -9.80 -9.27
C LEU A 63 6.60 -9.20 -10.43
N ASN A 64 5.30 -9.47 -10.45
CA ASN A 64 4.39 -8.89 -11.44
C ASN A 64 4.02 -7.43 -11.12
N ALA A 65 4.04 -7.05 -9.85
CA ALA A 65 3.76 -5.69 -9.43
C ALA A 65 4.54 -5.30 -8.17
N ILE A 66 4.86 -4.02 -8.08
CA ILE A 66 5.42 -3.37 -6.89
C ILE A 66 4.54 -2.17 -6.58
N VAL A 67 4.02 -2.12 -5.34
CA VAL A 67 3.25 -0.99 -4.85
C VAL A 67 4.06 -0.25 -3.81
N ASP A 68 4.39 1.00 -4.10
CA ASP A 68 5.21 1.85 -3.25
C ASP A 68 4.47 3.05 -2.66
N MET A 69 4.74 3.29 -1.39
CA MET A 69 4.11 4.32 -0.56
C MET A 69 5.16 5.14 0.18
N VAL A 70 6.42 5.13 -0.28
CA VAL A 70 7.54 5.84 0.36
C VAL A 70 7.88 7.10 -0.42
N SER A 71 8.24 6.95 -1.70
CA SER A 71 8.51 8.08 -2.59
C SER A 71 8.67 7.63 -4.03
N GLY A 72 8.69 8.61 -4.95
CA GLY A 72 8.94 8.38 -6.36
C GLY A 72 10.32 7.78 -6.61
N GLU A 73 11.35 8.31 -5.96
CA GLU A 73 12.72 7.80 -6.04
C GLU A 73 12.82 6.36 -5.49
N HIS A 74 12.16 6.09 -4.36
CA HIS A 74 12.17 4.76 -3.77
C HIS A 74 11.51 3.73 -4.71
N ALA A 75 10.34 4.07 -5.26
CA ALA A 75 9.66 3.24 -6.24
C ALA A 75 10.54 2.98 -7.48
N ALA A 76 11.20 4.01 -8.01
CA ALA A 76 12.12 3.88 -9.14
C ALA A 76 13.27 2.91 -8.86
N SER A 77 13.83 2.94 -7.64
CA SER A 77 14.92 2.03 -7.22
C SER A 77 14.50 0.54 -7.20
N LEU A 78 13.19 0.27 -7.10
CA LEU A 78 12.63 -1.08 -7.08
C LEU A 78 12.21 -1.58 -8.46
N ALA A 79 12.11 -0.70 -9.46
CA ALA A 79 11.71 -1.05 -10.82
C ALA A 79 12.53 -2.20 -11.43
N PRO A 80 13.86 -2.33 -11.20
CA PRO A 80 14.64 -3.46 -11.73
C PRO A 80 14.20 -4.84 -11.22
N LEU A 81 13.43 -4.91 -10.12
CA LEU A 81 12.93 -6.16 -9.56
C LEU A 81 11.67 -6.70 -10.27
N LEU A 82 11.05 -5.88 -11.12
CA LEU A 82 9.85 -6.26 -11.86
C LEU A 82 10.19 -7.18 -13.03
N THR A 83 9.30 -8.13 -13.27
CA THR A 83 9.32 -8.96 -14.48
C THR A 83 8.87 -8.19 -15.72
N ALA A 84 9.01 -8.80 -16.89
CA ALA A 84 8.53 -8.25 -18.15
C ALA A 84 7.02 -7.92 -18.07
N ASN A 85 6.64 -6.74 -18.57
CA ASN A 85 5.29 -6.15 -18.49
C ASN A 85 4.75 -5.99 -17.06
N GLY A 86 5.65 -5.88 -16.07
CA GLY A 86 5.26 -5.64 -14.68
C GLY A 86 4.67 -4.26 -14.42
N HIS A 87 4.13 -4.08 -13.22
CA HIS A 87 3.43 -2.85 -12.81
C HIS A 87 4.13 -2.17 -11.64
N LEU A 88 4.58 -0.92 -11.82
CA LEU A 88 5.06 -0.09 -10.73
C LEU A 88 3.96 0.91 -10.33
N VAL A 89 3.46 0.79 -9.10
CA VAL A 89 2.45 1.70 -8.54
C VAL A 89 3.12 2.61 -7.52
N CYS A 90 3.00 3.92 -7.67
CA CYS A 90 3.49 4.91 -6.73
C CYS A 90 2.31 5.72 -6.15
N ILE A 91 2.17 5.71 -4.82
CA ILE A 91 1.03 6.34 -4.14
C ILE A 91 1.37 7.74 -3.62
N GLN A 92 2.56 7.93 -3.04
CA GLN A 92 2.92 9.21 -2.42
C GLN A 92 3.34 10.26 -3.46
N ASP A 93 4.00 9.82 -4.54
CA ASP A 93 4.51 10.67 -5.62
C ASP A 93 4.12 10.11 -7.00
N ARG A 94 4.46 10.86 -8.05
CA ARG A 94 4.38 10.44 -9.45
C ARG A 94 5.76 10.05 -9.99
N GLN A 95 5.80 9.05 -10.86
CA GLN A 95 7.00 8.75 -11.66
C GLN A 95 7.11 9.72 -12.85
N GLU A 96 7.91 10.79 -12.70
CA GLU A 96 8.09 11.77 -13.79
C GLU A 96 9.05 11.30 -14.89
N LYS A 97 9.97 10.39 -14.55
CA LYS A 97 10.94 9.81 -15.47
C LYS A 97 10.77 8.30 -15.51
N THR A 98 10.95 7.71 -16.68
CA THR A 98 10.97 6.26 -16.81
C THR A 98 12.16 5.70 -16.05
N PRO A 99 11.96 4.79 -15.07
CA PRO A 99 13.05 4.33 -14.20
C PRO A 99 13.96 3.28 -14.86
N LEU A 100 13.57 2.76 -16.04
CA LEU A 100 14.29 1.72 -16.77
C LEU A 100 14.55 2.15 -18.22
N PRO A 101 15.62 1.65 -18.86
CA PRO A 101 15.86 1.89 -20.28
C PRO A 101 14.72 1.36 -21.16
N PRO A 102 14.48 1.97 -22.34
CA PRO A 102 13.43 1.53 -23.25
C PRO A 102 13.68 0.10 -23.74
N PHE A 103 12.58 -0.62 -24.05
CA PHE A 103 12.61 -1.99 -24.58
C PHE A 103 13.34 -3.03 -23.71
N THR A 104 13.35 -2.82 -22.40
CA THR A 104 13.84 -3.80 -21.40
C THR A 104 12.69 -4.65 -20.87
N THR A 105 12.16 -4.32 -19.70
CA THR A 105 11.04 -5.03 -19.07
C THR A 105 9.67 -4.44 -19.43
N THR A 106 9.62 -3.34 -20.19
CA THR A 106 8.37 -2.74 -20.70
C THR A 106 7.29 -2.56 -19.63
N ILE A 107 7.69 -2.13 -18.43
CA ILE A 107 6.78 -1.96 -17.29
C ILE A 107 5.76 -0.84 -17.50
N SER A 108 4.60 -0.98 -16.86
CA SER A 108 3.60 0.07 -16.73
C SER A 108 3.78 0.85 -15.44
N LEU A 109 3.70 2.18 -15.50
CA LEU A 109 3.78 3.07 -14.35
C LEU A 109 2.38 3.57 -13.98
N HIS A 110 2.01 3.44 -12.70
CA HIS A 110 0.69 3.81 -12.20
C HIS A 110 0.83 4.85 -11.09
N GLU A 111 0.18 5.99 -11.28
CA GLU A 111 -0.06 7.00 -10.24
C GLU A 111 -1.42 6.74 -9.58
N VAL A 112 -1.53 6.99 -8.27
CA VAL A 112 -2.78 6.84 -7.52
C VAL A 112 -3.15 8.15 -6.83
N GLY A 113 -4.07 8.91 -7.45
CA GLY A 113 -4.59 10.16 -6.89
C GLY A 113 -6.12 10.16 -6.85
N LEU A 114 -6.72 9.71 -5.73
CA LEU A 114 -8.19 9.64 -5.60
C LEU A 114 -8.87 11.02 -5.74
N ASN A 115 -8.18 12.11 -5.38
CA ASN A 115 -8.73 13.46 -5.47
C ASN A 115 -9.05 13.88 -6.92
N ALA A 116 -8.36 13.32 -7.92
CA ALA A 116 -8.61 13.62 -9.33
C ALA A 116 -10.05 13.26 -9.76
N MET A 117 -10.69 12.34 -9.05
CA MET A 117 -12.08 11.94 -9.30
C MET A 117 -13.07 13.11 -9.18
N HIS A 118 -12.79 14.09 -8.31
CA HIS A 118 -13.66 15.27 -8.17
C HIS A 118 -13.68 16.16 -9.41
N ALA A 119 -12.57 16.25 -10.14
CA ALA A 119 -12.45 17.13 -11.29
C ALA A 119 -12.61 16.41 -12.63
N HIS A 120 -12.34 15.10 -12.70
CA HIS A 120 -12.16 14.39 -13.97
C HIS A 120 -13.00 13.11 -14.13
N ALA A 121 -13.75 12.68 -13.12
CA ALA A 121 -14.55 11.46 -13.23
C ALA A 121 -15.95 11.74 -13.79
N ASP A 122 -16.40 10.86 -14.69
CA ASP A 122 -17.80 10.74 -15.09
C ASP A 122 -18.63 9.97 -14.04
N ASP A 123 -19.96 9.94 -14.23
CA ASP A 123 -20.89 9.24 -13.33
C ASP A 123 -20.58 7.74 -13.21
N ARG A 124 -20.08 7.11 -14.27
CA ARG A 124 -19.75 5.69 -14.27
C ARG A 124 -18.51 5.43 -13.43
N GLN A 125 -17.49 6.28 -13.52
CA GLN A 125 -16.28 6.25 -12.72
C GLN A 125 -16.60 6.48 -11.24
N TRP A 126 -17.44 7.48 -10.93
CA TRP A 126 -17.94 7.71 -9.58
C TRP A 126 -18.74 6.53 -9.03
N GLY A 127 -19.64 5.96 -9.82
CA GLY A 127 -20.43 4.80 -9.45
C GLY A 127 -19.56 3.58 -9.10
N ARG A 128 -18.47 3.35 -9.84
CA ARG A 128 -17.51 2.28 -9.51
C ARG A 128 -16.79 2.53 -8.19
N LEU A 129 -16.33 3.76 -7.95
CA LEU A 129 -15.63 4.11 -6.71
C LEU A 129 -16.55 3.98 -5.49
N ALA A 130 -17.75 4.55 -5.55
CA ALA A 130 -18.74 4.45 -4.49
C ALA A 130 -19.17 3.00 -4.24
N GLY A 131 -19.39 2.23 -5.32
CA GLY A 131 -19.71 0.80 -5.23
C GLY A 131 -18.62 -0.02 -4.55
N ALA A 132 -17.35 0.25 -4.87
CA ALA A 132 -16.20 -0.39 -4.22
C ALA A 132 -16.13 -0.04 -2.73
N GLY A 133 -16.33 1.24 -2.36
CA GLY A 133 -16.39 1.68 -0.98
C GLY A 133 -17.52 1.01 -0.19
N ALA A 134 -18.72 0.92 -0.78
CA ALA A 134 -19.86 0.24 -0.16
C ALA A 134 -19.63 -1.26 0.02
N ALA A 135 -18.95 -1.92 -0.93
CA ALA A 135 -18.56 -3.32 -0.79
C ALA A 135 -17.57 -3.51 0.37
N MET A 136 -16.54 -2.66 0.45
CA MET A 136 -15.57 -2.69 1.54
C MET A 136 -16.23 -2.45 2.90
N ALA A 137 -17.19 -1.52 2.99
CA ALA A 137 -17.96 -1.28 4.21
C ALA A 137 -18.77 -2.52 4.66
N ARG A 138 -19.40 -3.25 3.71
CA ARG A 138 -20.06 -4.52 4.03
C ARG A 138 -19.08 -5.60 4.50
N ASP A 139 -17.88 -5.64 3.93
CA ASP A 139 -16.84 -6.56 4.36
C ASP A 139 -16.32 -6.22 5.76
N ILE A 140 -16.27 -4.93 6.13
CA ILE A 140 -15.98 -4.50 7.51
C ILE A 140 -17.05 -5.01 8.48
N VAL A 141 -18.33 -4.77 8.18
CA VAL A 141 -19.45 -5.19 9.04
C VAL A 141 -19.50 -6.71 9.23
N SER A 142 -19.15 -7.47 8.18
CA SER A 142 -19.13 -8.94 8.22
C SER A 142 -17.83 -9.55 8.73
N GLY A 143 -16.85 -8.73 9.12
CA GLY A 143 -15.54 -9.19 9.63
C GLY A 143 -14.61 -9.78 8.55
N ARG A 144 -14.93 -9.62 7.27
CA ARG A 144 -14.07 -10.04 6.15
C ARG A 144 -12.96 -9.02 5.83
N PHE A 145 -13.09 -7.80 6.34
CA PHE A 145 -12.09 -6.74 6.21
C PHE A 145 -11.89 -6.05 7.55
N ASP A 146 -10.65 -6.04 8.04
CA ASP A 146 -10.22 -5.30 9.22
C ASP A 146 -10.12 -3.80 8.88
N PRO A 147 -10.91 -2.93 9.53
CA PRO A 147 -10.84 -1.48 9.32
C PRO A 147 -9.54 -0.87 9.88
N GLN A 148 -8.71 -1.65 10.57
CA GLN A 148 -7.44 -1.27 11.16
C GLN A 148 -7.55 -0.08 12.12
N ILE A 149 -8.65 0.00 12.88
CA ILE A 149 -8.85 1.05 13.88
C ILE A 149 -7.91 0.76 15.05
N ILE A 150 -6.94 1.66 15.27
CA ILE A 150 -5.93 1.53 16.34
C ILE A 150 -6.17 2.48 17.51
N ASP A 151 -6.96 3.52 17.30
CA ASP A 151 -7.29 4.53 18.31
C ASP A 151 -8.66 5.13 18.00
N VAL A 152 -9.44 5.37 19.04
CA VAL A 152 -10.73 6.05 18.98
C VAL A 152 -10.73 7.13 20.06
N GLU A 153 -10.79 8.39 19.65
CA GLU A 153 -10.75 9.55 20.54
C GLU A 153 -12.03 10.38 20.36
N SER A 154 -12.41 11.14 21.40
CA SER A 154 -13.54 12.07 21.29
C SER A 154 -13.14 13.36 20.56
N PHE A 155 -14.11 14.08 20.00
CA PHE A 155 -13.86 15.31 19.26
C PHE A 155 -13.16 16.40 20.09
N GLU A 156 -13.44 16.48 21.39
CA GLU A 156 -12.78 17.42 22.31
C GLU A 156 -11.26 17.20 22.40
N ARG A 157 -10.80 15.97 22.09
CA ARG A 157 -9.38 15.58 22.12
C ARG A 157 -8.72 15.67 20.75
N LEU A 158 -9.40 16.20 19.73
CA LEU A 158 -8.87 16.33 18.37
C LEU A 158 -7.48 16.97 18.30
N PRO A 159 -7.15 18.06 19.03
CA PRO A 159 -5.79 18.62 18.99
C PRO A 159 -4.71 17.63 19.45
N VAL A 160 -5.01 16.83 20.49
CA VAL A 160 -4.11 15.80 21.00
C VAL A 160 -3.98 14.63 20.01
N ALA A 161 -5.09 14.20 19.42
CA ALA A 161 -5.11 13.14 18.42
C ALA A 161 -4.28 13.52 17.17
N LEU A 162 -4.41 14.77 16.70
CA LEU A 162 -3.63 15.31 15.58
C LEU A 162 -2.14 15.41 15.89
N ALA A 163 -1.77 15.95 17.06
CA ALA A 163 -0.37 16.03 17.47
C ALA A 163 0.29 14.63 17.51
N ARG A 164 -0.43 13.61 18.00
CA ARG A 164 0.06 12.23 17.98
C ARG A 164 0.11 11.63 16.57
N LEU A 165 -0.72 12.08 15.63
CA LEU A 165 -0.74 11.58 14.25
C LEU A 165 0.50 12.08 13.50
N GLU A 166 0.87 13.34 13.72
CA GLU A 166 2.06 13.98 13.13
C GLU A 166 3.36 13.25 13.50
N HIS A 167 3.52 12.87 14.77
CA HIS A 167 4.76 12.26 15.27
C HIS A 167 4.84 10.73 15.08
N GLY A 168 3.71 10.07 14.83
CA GLY A 168 3.63 8.61 14.65
C GLY A 168 3.97 7.78 15.90
N PRO A 169 4.05 6.45 15.77
CA PRO A 169 3.81 5.66 14.57
C PRO A 169 2.32 5.58 14.20
N ASN A 170 2.04 5.36 12.92
CA ASN A 170 0.67 5.29 12.36
C ASN A 170 0.41 3.94 11.67
N PRO A 171 0.34 2.84 12.43
CA PRO A 171 0.17 1.50 11.86
C PRO A 171 -1.27 1.21 11.39
N GLY A 172 -2.18 2.18 11.38
CA GLY A 172 -3.59 1.97 11.09
C GLY A 172 -4.39 3.28 11.12
N ASN A 173 -5.70 3.15 11.18
CA ASN A 173 -6.65 4.25 11.20
C ASN A 173 -6.90 4.73 12.63
N ARG A 174 -6.91 6.04 12.83
CA ARG A 174 -7.40 6.68 14.04
C ARG A 174 -8.73 7.35 13.74
N VAL A 175 -9.70 7.15 14.61
CA VAL A 175 -11.07 7.65 14.42
C VAL A 175 -11.38 8.64 15.52
N VAL A 176 -11.96 9.77 15.14
CA VAL A 176 -12.52 10.73 16.10
C VAL A 176 -14.03 10.62 16.04
N VAL A 177 -14.67 10.48 17.20
CA VAL A 177 -16.13 10.39 17.33
C VAL A 177 -16.70 11.70 17.88
N LEU A 178 -17.90 12.04 17.41
CA LEU A 178 -18.67 13.22 17.83
C LEU A 178 -19.46 12.95 19.11
#